data_AF-A0A8J7YSG3-F1
#
_entry.id   AF-A0A8J7YSG3-F1
#
_cell.length_a   1.000
_cell.length_b   1.000
_cell.length_c   1.000
_cell.angle_alpha   90.00
_cell.angle_beta   90.00
_cell.angle_gamma   90.00
#
_symmetry.space_group_name_H-M   'P 1'
#
loop_
_entity.id
_entity.type
_entity.pdbx_description
1 polymer ?
#
loop_
_entity_poly.entity_id
_entity_poly.type
_entity_poly.pdbx_seq_one_letter_code
_entity_poly.pdbx_strand_id
1 'polypeptide(L)'
;MLKKSGESACYTDLGVAYYNLGDFRKAIVFLENSLKIDKEIGDKAGESACYTNLGVAYQSLGDFRKAIVFLENSLKIAKEIG
;
A
#
# COMPACT_ATOMS: atom_id res chain seq x y z
N MET A 1 -17.15 -8.30 -5.50
CA MET A 1 -15.76 -7.93 -5.82
C MET A 1 -15.64 -6.45 -6.18
N LEU A 2 -16.43 -5.92 -7.15
CA LEU A 2 -16.37 -4.50 -7.57
C LEU A 2 -16.48 -3.47 -6.43
N LYS A 3 -17.39 -3.67 -5.46
CA LYS A 3 -17.52 -2.76 -4.31
C LYS A 3 -16.24 -2.68 -3.46
N LYS A 4 -15.57 -3.82 -3.26
CA LYS A 4 -14.35 -3.91 -2.48
C LYS A 4 -13.16 -3.29 -3.21
N SER A 5 -13.04 -3.51 -4.52
CA SER A 5 -12.03 -2.83 -5.34
C SER A 5 -12.18 -1.30 -5.29
N GLY A 6 -13.42 -0.78 -5.37
CA GLY A 6 -13.67 0.66 -5.19
C GLY A 6 -13.34 1.16 -3.78
N GLU A 7 -13.65 0.39 -2.74
CA GLU A 7 -13.29 0.71 -1.36
C GLU A 7 -11.77 0.75 -1.16
N SER A 8 -11.03 -0.20 -1.74
CA SER A 8 -9.56 -0.22 -1.74
C SER A 8 -8.99 1.04 -2.40
N ALA A 9 -9.48 1.41 -3.58
CA ALA A 9 -9.06 2.62 -4.27
C ALA A 9 -9.24 3.89 -3.40
N CYS A 10 -10.40 4.03 -2.75
CA CYS A 10 -10.64 5.15 -1.83
C CYS A 10 -9.66 5.17 -0.64
N TYR A 11 -9.32 4.01 -0.08
CA TYR A 11 -8.32 3.93 0.99
C TYR A 11 -6.92 4.29 0.49
N THR A 12 -6.54 3.84 -0.70
CA THR A 12 -5.27 4.24 -1.33
C THR A 12 -5.22 5.75 -1.54
N ASP A 13 -6.28 6.36 -2.07
CA ASP A 13 -6.35 7.81 -2.31
C ASP A 13 -6.24 8.63 -1.01
N LEU A 14 -6.93 8.18 0.05
CA LEU A 14 -6.77 8.78 1.39
C LEU A 14 -5.34 8.63 1.91
N GLY A 15 -4.74 7.45 1.74
CA GLY A 15 -3.36 7.18 2.13
C GLY A 15 -2.38 8.14 1.45
N VAL A 16 -2.49 8.30 0.13
CA VAL A 16 -1.67 9.23 -0.66
C VAL A 16 -1.91 10.68 -0.25
N ALA A 17 -3.15 11.08 0.01
CA ALA A 17 -3.47 12.43 0.47
C ALA A 17 -2.80 12.76 1.83
N TYR A 18 -2.87 11.85 2.80
CA TYR A 18 -2.18 12.03 4.09
C TYR A 18 -0.66 11.99 3.96
N TYR A 19 -0.12 11.17 3.05
CA TYR A 19 1.31 11.17 2.75
C TYR A 19 1.75 12.55 2.23
N ASN A 20 1.01 13.13 1.29
CA ASN A 20 1.30 14.45 0.73
C ASN A 20 1.16 15.58 1.77
N LEU A 21 0.35 15.38 2.81
CA LEU A 21 0.25 16.28 3.97
C LEU A 21 1.42 16.11 4.96
N GLY A 22 2.23 15.07 4.82
CA GLY A 22 3.30 14.71 5.76
C GLY A 22 2.83 13.89 6.97
N ASP A 23 1.54 13.54 7.04
CA ASP A 23 1.01 12.64 8.08
C ASP A 23 1.19 11.17 7.66
N PHE A 24 2.45 10.75 7.66
CA PHE A 24 2.84 9.40 7.20
C PHE A 24 2.23 8.28 8.04
N ARG A 25 1.98 8.51 9.34
CA ARG A 25 1.35 7.51 10.21
C ARG A 25 -0.09 7.25 9.77
N LYS A 26 -0.83 8.31 9.45
CA LYS A 26 -2.21 8.17 8.96
C LYS A 26 -2.26 7.63 7.53
N ALA A 27 -1.29 7.99 6.70
CA ALA A 27 -1.10 7.38 5.38
C ALA A 27 -0.98 5.85 5.48
N ILE A 28 -0.13 5.34 6.38
CA ILE A 28 0.08 3.91 6.61
C ILE A 28 -1.23 3.20 7.00
N VAL A 29 -2.01 3.77 7.92
CA VAL A 29 -3.29 3.15 8.34
C VAL A 29 -4.24 2.94 7.16
N PHE A 30 -4.36 3.94 6.28
CA PHE A 30 -5.24 3.82 5.11
C PHE A 30 -4.68 2.84 4.07
N LEU A 31 -3.37 2.87 3.82
CA LEU A 31 -2.72 1.94 2.91
C LEU A 31 -2.80 0.47 3.40
N GLU A 32 -2.73 0.23 4.71
CA GLU A 32 -2.92 -1.11 5.31
C GLU A 32 -4.36 -1.63 5.14
N ASN A 33 -5.37 -0.74 5.21
CA ASN A 33 -6.76 -1.09 4.92
C ASN A 33 -6.96 -1.46 3.45
N SER A 34 -6.37 -0.68 2.53
CA SER A 34 -6.36 -0.97 1.09
C SER A 34 -5.71 -2.34 0.82
N LEU A 35 -4.51 -2.57 1.37
CA LEU A 35 -3.78 -3.83 1.23
C LEU A 35 -4.59 -5.04 1.73
N LYS A 36 -5.30 -4.88 2.85
CA LYS A 36 -6.15 -5.95 3.40
C LYS A 36 -7.26 -6.33 2.41
N ILE A 37 -7.86 -5.35 1.75
CA ILE A 37 -8.92 -5.58 0.77
C ILE A 37 -8.35 -6.21 -0.49
N ASP A 38 -7.22 -5.72 -1.02
CA ASP A 38 -6.60 -6.26 -2.23
C ASP A 38 -6.23 -7.75 -2.04
N LYS A 39 -5.68 -8.10 -0.87
CA LYS A 39 -5.45 -9.50 -0.47
C LYS A 39 -6.72 -10.33 -0.42
N GLU A 40 -7.82 -9.75 0.09
CA GLU A 40 -9.09 -10.47 0.21
C GLU A 40 -9.72 -10.76 -1.15
N ILE A 41 -9.61 -9.83 -2.10
CA ILE A 41 -10.17 -10.00 -3.45
C ILE A 41 -9.20 -10.67 -4.43
N GLY A 42 -7.95 -10.89 -4.02
CA GLY A 42 -6.90 -11.50 -4.85
C GLY A 42 -6.33 -10.54 -5.92
N ASP A 43 -6.44 -9.23 -5.72
CA ASP A 43 -5.88 -8.24 -6.64
C ASP A 43 -4.39 -8.07 -6.39
N LYS A 44 -3.58 -8.87 -7.10
CA LYS A 44 -2.12 -8.82 -6.98
C LYS A 44 -1.50 -7.50 -7.45
N ALA A 45 -2.11 -6.83 -8.43
CA ALA A 45 -1.63 -5.52 -8.86
C ALA A 45 -1.87 -4.47 -7.76
N GLY A 46 -3.06 -4.48 -7.16
CA GLY A 46 -3.40 -3.66 -5.99
C GLY A 46 -2.49 -3.94 -4.79
N GLU A 47 -2.28 -5.21 -4.44
CA GLU A 47 -1.36 -5.61 -3.37
C GLU A 47 0.05 -5.02 -3.58
N SER A 48 0.59 -5.14 -4.80
CA SER A 48 1.91 -4.62 -5.14
C SER A 48 1.98 -3.09 -5.03
N ALA A 49 0.97 -2.37 -5.51
CA ALA A 49 0.89 -0.92 -5.40
C ALA A 49 0.82 -0.46 -3.93
N CYS A 50 -0.02 -1.12 -3.11
CA CYS A 50 -0.13 -0.85 -1.68
C CYS A 50 1.20 -1.07 -0.95
N TYR A 51 1.90 -2.16 -1.26
CA TYR A 51 3.22 -2.42 -0.68
C TYR A 51 4.27 -1.37 -1.07
N THR A 52 4.26 -0.89 -2.31
CA THR A 52 5.13 0.22 -2.72
C THR A 52 4.84 1.48 -1.90
N ASN A 53 3.56 1.86 -1.78
CA ASN A 53 3.16 3.05 -1.05
C ASN A 53 3.49 2.96 0.45
N LEU A 54 3.30 1.79 1.07
CA LEU A 54 3.72 1.54 2.45
C LEU A 54 5.23 1.66 2.61
N GLY A 55 5.99 1.10 1.68
CA GLY A 55 7.45 1.21 1.66
C GLY A 55 7.91 2.67 1.69
N VAL A 56 7.34 3.49 0.81
CA VAL A 56 7.62 4.94 0.73
C VAL A 56 7.18 5.67 2.00
N ALA A 57 6.00 5.36 2.56
CA ALA A 57 5.54 5.98 3.79
C ALA A 57 6.45 5.67 5.00
N TYR A 58 6.91 4.42 5.14
CA TYR A 58 7.86 4.04 6.19
C TYR A 58 9.25 4.64 5.97
N GLN A 59 9.69 4.79 4.72
CA GLN A 59 10.92 5.51 4.38
C GLN A 59 10.85 6.96 4.87
N SER A 60 9.73 7.65 4.63
CA SER A 60 9.53 9.03 5.07
C SER A 60 9.41 9.19 6.60
N LEU A 61 9.07 8.12 7.32
CA LEU A 61 9.16 8.06 8.79
C LEU A 61 10.57 7.74 9.31
N GLY A 62 11.51 7.41 8.44
CA GLY A 62 12.86 6.96 8.82
C GLY A 62 12.95 5.49 9.24
N ASP A 63 11.86 4.71 9.14
CA ASP A 63 11.88 3.26 9.40
C ASP A 63 12.28 2.50 8.13
N PHE A 64 13.56 2.61 7.78
CA PHE A 64 14.10 2.00 6.57
C PHE A 64 14.01 0.46 6.58
N ARG A 65 14.01 -0.17 7.75
CA ARG A 65 13.88 -1.63 7.85
C ARG A 65 12.51 -2.09 7.37
N LYS A 66 11.44 -1.43 7.82
CA LYS A 66 10.10 -1.72 7.32
C LYS A 66 9.94 -1.32 5.85
N ALA A 67 10.50 -0.19 5.45
CA ALA A 67 10.45 0.25 4.06
C ALA A 67 11.00 -0.82 3.10
N ILE A 68 12.17 -1.39 3.41
CA ILE A 68 12.79 -2.47 2.62
C ILE A 68 11.85 -3.67 2.53
N VAL A 69 11.32 -4.15 3.66
CA VAL A 69 10.42 -5.32 3.68
C VAL A 69 9.20 -5.12 2.78
N PHE A 70 8.60 -3.92 2.81
CA PHE A 70 7.44 -3.64 1.98
C PHE A 70 7.80 -3.51 0.49
N LEU A 71 8.92 -2.87 0.15
CA LEU A 71 9.39 -2.79 -1.24
C LEU A 71 9.78 -4.17 -1.80
N GLU A 72 10.39 -5.04 -0.99
CA GLU A 72 10.70 -6.43 -1.38
C GLU A 72 9.43 -7.23 -1.65
N ASN A 73 8.38 -7.07 -0.84
CA ASN A 73 7.09 -7.71 -1.07
C ASN A 73 6.45 -7.24 -2.38
N SER A 74 6.48 -5.93 -2.67
CA SER A 74 6.00 -5.40 -3.94
C SER A 74 6.80 -5.97 -5.12
N LEU A 75 8.13 -5.97 -5.04
CA LEU A 75 9.00 -6.52 -6.09
C LEU A 75 8.73 -8.01 -6.34
N LYS A 76 8.51 -8.79 -5.28
CA LYS A 76 8.17 -10.20 -5.39
C LYS A 76 6.89 -10.39 -6.19
N ILE A 77 5.81 -9.68 -5.83
CA ILE A 77 4.53 -9.78 -6.54
C ILE A 77 4.64 -9.29 -7.98
N ALA A 78 5.36 -8.18 -8.21
CA ALA A 78 5.58 -7.66 -9.57
C ALA A 78 6.26 -8.68 -10.48
N LYS A 79 7.17 -9.52 -9.95
CA LYS A 79 7.80 -10.63 -10.68
C LYS A 79 6.88 -11.84 -10.87
N GLU A 80 5.84 -12.00 -10.06
CA GLU A 80 4.87 -13.10 -10.17
C GLU A 80 3.81 -12.83 -11.23
N ILE A 81 3.46 -11.55 -11.47
CA ILE A 81 2.39 -11.16 -12.40
C ILE A 81 2.88 -10.66 -13.77
N GLY A 82 4.19 -10.48 -13.94
CA GLY A 82 4.84 -10.10 -15.20
C GLY A 82 5.63 -11.25 -15.79
#